data_AF-A0A3D5V4D7-F1
#
_entry.id   AF-A0A3D5V4D7-F1
#
_cell.length_a   1.000
_cell.length_b   1.000
_cell.length_c   1.000
_cell.angle_alpha   90.00
_cell.angle_beta   90.00
_cell.angle_gamma   90.00
#
_symmetry.space_group_name_H-M   'P 1'
#
loop_
_entity.id
_entity.type
_entity.pdbx_description
1 polymer ?
#
loop_
_entity_poly.entity_id
_entity_poly.type
_entity_poly.pdbx_seq_one_letter_code
_entity_poly.pdbx_strand_id
1 'polypeptide(L)' 'VDLIEKLRECADNNHIPSVSAGVREAIEQYVTNIEKKALHDKMMEAAKDALFMKDLHNSMSAFSVSDAESAKEEK' A
#
# COMPACT_ATOMS: atom_id res chain seq x y z
N VAL A 1 1.24 -31.79 -2.50
CA VAL A 1 0.12 -31.24 -3.28
C VAL A 1 0.67 -30.03 -4.03
N ASP A 2 0.70 -30.12 -5.35
CA ASP A 2 1.26 -29.09 -6.22
C ASP A 2 0.32 -27.87 -6.24
N LEU A 3 0.85 -26.65 -6.04
CA LEU A 3 0.05 -25.42 -6.08
C LEU A 3 -0.59 -25.20 -7.44
N ILE A 4 0.04 -25.70 -8.50
CA ILE A 4 -0.51 -25.65 -9.86
C ILE A 4 -1.74 -26.57 -9.99
N GLU A 5 -1.76 -27.72 -9.33
CA GLU A 5 -2.94 -28.59 -9.31
C GLU A 5 -4.11 -27.93 -8.58
N LYS A 6 -3.85 -27.27 -7.45
CA LYS A 6 -4.89 -26.49 -6.75
C LYS A 6 -5.44 -25.36 -7.62
N LEU A 7 -4.58 -24.64 -8.34
CA LEU A 7 -5.00 -23.59 -9.26
C LEU A 7 -5.80 -24.14 -10.45
N ARG A 8 -5.45 -25.35 -10.94
CA ARG A 8 -6.25 -26.05 -11.97
C ARG A 8 -7.64 -26.36 -11.44
N GLU A 9 -7.75 -26.96 -10.26
CA GLU A 9 -9.05 -27.23 -9.64
C GLU A 9 -9.86 -25.94 -9.44
N CYS A 10 -9.24 -24.82 -9.04
CA CYS A 10 -9.91 -23.53 -8.94
C CYS A 10 -10.42 -23.01 -10.29
N ALA A 11 -9.63 -23.19 -11.36
CA ALA A 11 -10.03 -22.80 -12.71
C ALA A 11 -11.17 -23.69 -13.24
N ASP A 12 -11.06 -25.01 -13.04
CA ASP A 12 -12.06 -25.99 -13.46
C ASP A 12 -13.40 -25.77 -12.75
N ASN A 13 -13.36 -25.31 -11.49
CA ASN A 13 -14.53 -24.94 -10.70
C ASN A 13 -15.03 -23.50 -10.95
N ASN A 14 -14.48 -22.78 -11.94
CA ASN A 14 -14.81 -21.39 -12.28
C ASN A 14 -14.62 -20.37 -11.13
N HIS A 15 -13.77 -20.68 -10.15
CA HIS A 15 -13.41 -19.72 -9.10
C HIS A 15 -12.41 -18.67 -9.60
N ILE A 16 -11.60 -19.02 -10.60
CA ILE A 16 -10.68 -18.10 -11.29
C ILE A 16 -10.79 -18.27 -12.80
N PRO A 17 -10.48 -17.23 -13.61
CA PRO A 17 -10.63 -17.30 -15.06
C PRO A 17 -9.70 -18.31 -15.75
N SER A 18 -8.51 -18.55 -15.19
CA SER A 18 -7.54 -19.54 -15.65
C SER A 18 -6.44 -19.72 -14.60
N VAL A 19 -5.67 -20.80 -14.72
CA VAL A 19 -4.45 -21.01 -13.92
C VAL A 19 -3.51 -19.81 -14.03
N SER A 20 -3.28 -19.31 -15.25
CA SER A 20 -2.39 -18.17 -15.51
C SER A 20 -2.89 -16.88 -14.85
N ALA A 21 -4.20 -16.66 -14.82
CA ALA A 21 -4.79 -15.52 -14.12
C ALA A 21 -4.52 -15.62 -12.61
N GLY A 22 -4.71 -16.81 -12.01
CA GLY A 22 -4.41 -17.03 -10.60
C GLY A 22 -2.92 -16.89 -10.26
N VAL A 23 -2.02 -17.39 -11.12
CA VAL A 23 -0.57 -17.19 -10.95
C VAL A 23 -0.21 -15.71 -11.00
N ARG A 24 -0.74 -14.99 -11.99
CA ARG A 24 -0.48 -13.55 -12.15
C ARG A 24 -0.94 -12.78 -10.92
N GLU A 25 -2.17 -13.00 -10.48
CA GLU A 25 -2.73 -12.34 -9.30
C GLU A 25 -1.91 -12.63 -8.04
N ALA A 26 -1.52 -13.89 -7.83
CA ALA A 26 -0.69 -14.26 -6.68
C ALA A 26 0.68 -13.54 -6.69
N ILE A 27 1.31 -13.42 -7.85
CA ILE A 27 2.57 -12.69 -8.01
C ILE A 27 2.36 -11.19 -7.76
N GLU A 28 1.31 -10.59 -8.34
CA GLU A 28 0.99 -9.17 -8.15
C GLU A 28 0.76 -8.84 -6.65
N GLN A 29 0.00 -9.69 -5.95
CA GLN A 29 -0.21 -9.55 -4.52
C GLN A 29 1.10 -9.69 -3.73
N TYR A 30 1.95 -10.65 -4.08
CA TYR A 30 3.22 -10.87 -3.41
C TYR A 30 4.17 -9.68 -3.58
N VAL A 31 4.31 -9.17 -4.81
CA VAL A 31 5.12 -7.97 -5.10
C VAL A 31 4.60 -6.77 -4.34
N THR A 32 3.28 -6.53 -4.37
CA THR A 32 2.65 -5.43 -3.63
C THR A 32 2.95 -5.51 -2.13
N ASN A 33 2.95 -6.71 -1.55
CA ASN A 33 3.27 -6.90 -0.14
C ASN A 33 4.74 -6.61 0.18
N ILE A 34 5.66 -6.95 -0.71
CA ILE A 34 7.09 -6.59 -0.58
C ILE A 34 7.25 -5.08 -0.62
N GLU A 35 6.61 -4.40 -1.57
CA GLU A 35 6.70 -2.94 -1.72
C GLU A 35 6.12 -2.21 -0.50
N LYS A 36 4.97 -2.67 0.02
CA LYS A 36 4.37 -2.14 1.25
C LYS A 36 5.32 -2.28 2.44
N LYS A 37 5.96 -3.44 2.58
CA LYS A 37 6.94 -3.67 3.64
C LYS A 37 8.15 -2.75 3.51
N ALA A 38 8.70 -2.62 2.29
CA ALA A 38 9.82 -1.74 2.03
C ALA A 38 9.49 -0.26 2.31
N LEU A 39 8.27 0.17 1.99
CA LEU A 39 7.78 1.51 2.33
C LEU A 39 7.69 1.69 3.85
N HIS A 40 7.05 0.74 4.54
CA HIS A 40 6.91 0.77 6.00
C HIS A 40 8.28 0.87 6.68
N ASP A 41 9.24 0.04 6.27
CA ASP A 41 10.57 0.04 6.85
C ASP A 41 11.29 1.39 6.64
N LYS A 42 11.18 1.98 5.44
CA LYS A 42 11.69 3.33 5.18
C LYS A 42 11.01 4.41 6.04
N MET A 43 9.69 4.31 6.24
CA MET A 43 8.96 5.24 7.10
C MET A 43 9.40 5.11 8.56
N MET A 44 9.64 3.89 9.05
CA MET A 44 10.14 3.63 10.40
C MET A 44 11.54 4.19 10.62
N GLU A 45 12.41 4.13 9.62
CA GLU A 45 13.73 4.76 9.70
C GLU A 45 13.62 6.29 9.65
N ALA A 46 12.80 6.84 8.74
CA ALA A 46 12.57 8.29 8.67
C ALA A 46 11.96 8.85 9.96
N ALA A 47 11.06 8.10 10.62
CA ALA A 47 10.46 8.50 11.89
C ALA A 47 11.48 8.60 13.06
N LYS A 48 12.62 7.93 12.96
CA LYS A 48 13.72 8.04 13.93
C LYS A 48 14.65 9.23 13.63
N ASP A 49 14.56 9.81 12.43
CA ASP A 49 15.34 10.97 12.04
C ASP A 49 14.68 12.26 12.56
N ALA A 50 15.33 12.90 13.54
CA ALA A 50 14.83 14.11 14.17
C ALA A 50 14.72 15.31 13.20
N LEU A 51 15.59 15.40 12.18
CA LEU A 51 15.51 16.47 11.19
C LEU A 51 14.31 16.24 10.26
N PHE A 52 14.12 14.99 9.80
CA PHE A 52 12.95 14.61 9.01
C PHE A 52 11.64 14.92 9.74
N MET A 53 11.54 14.56 11.03
CA MET A 53 10.34 14.82 11.84
C MET A 53 10.10 16.31 12.09
N LYS A 54 11.17 17.09 12.27
CA LYS A 54 11.07 18.55 12.38
C LYS A 54 10.56 19.17 11.08
N ASP A 55 11.10 18.75 9.94
CA ASP A 55 10.68 19.25 8.63
C ASP A 55 9.22 18.89 8.35
N LEU A 56 8.82 17.66 8.66
CA LEU A 56 7.43 17.21 8.57
C LEU A 56 6.50 18.09 9.41
N HIS A 57 6.86 18.34 10.67
CA HIS A 57 6.07 19.21 11.56
C HIS A 57 5.93 20.63 11.00
N ASN A 58 7.05 21.22 10.54
CA ASN A 58 7.04 22.56 9.96
C ASN A 58 6.14 22.63 8.73
N SER A 59 6.22 21.63 7.84
CA SER A 59 5.33 21.55 6.66
C SER A 59 3.86 21.47 7.08
N MET A 60 3.51 20.58 8.02
CA MET A 60 2.14 20.47 8.53
C MET A 60 1.64 21.78 9.14
N SER A 61 2.47 22.47 9.94
CA SER A 61 2.11 23.76 10.53
C SER A 61 1.91 24.85 9.48
N ALA A 62 2.72 24.87 8.41
CA ALA A 62 2.60 25.88 7.36
C ALA A 62 1.26 25.81 6.61
N PHE A 63 0.67 24.63 6.46
CA PHE A 63 -0.63 24.45 5.80
C PHE A 63 -1.84 24.61 6.74
N SER A 64 -1.63 24.57 8.07
CA SER A 64 -2.72 24.58 9.06
C SER A 64 -3.67 25.78 8.98
N VAL A 65 -3.16 26.96 8.62
CA VAL A 65 -3.97 28.18 8.47
C VAL A 65 -4.87 28.08 7.23
N SER A 66 -4.31 27.66 6.09
CA SER A 66 -5.07 27.48 4.85
C SER A 66 -6.13 26.39 5.00
N ASP A 67 -5.81 25.27 5.65
CA ASP A 67 -6.77 24.20 5.94
C ASP A 67 -7.94 24.71 6.80
N ALA A 68 -7.65 25.54 7.80
CA ALA A 68 -8.65 26.12 8.69
C ALA A 68 -9.52 27.20 8.03
N GLU A 69 -9.02 27.87 6.98
CA GLU A 69 -9.79 28.81 6.16
C GLU A 69 -10.73 28.05 5.22
N SER A 70 -10.22 27.06 4.47
CA SER A 70 -11.06 26.25 3.57
C SER A 70 -12.19 25.53 4.30
N ALA A 71 -11.95 25.01 5.52
CA ALA A 71 -12.99 24.34 6.30
C ALA A 71 -14.11 25.27 6.83
N LYS A 72 -13.89 26.60 6.82
CA LYS A 72 -14.90 27.60 7.22
C LYS A 72 -15.76 28.08 6.06
N GLU A 73 -15.26 28.00 4.83
CA GLU A 73 -15.97 28.43 3.62
C GLU A 73 -16.99 27.40 3.11
N GLU A 74 -16.96 26.15 3.59
CA GLU A 74 -17.92 25.09 3.25
C GLU A 74 -19.22 25.08 4.11
N LYS A 75 -19.50 26.15 4.87
CA LYS A 75 -20.73 26.32 5.67
C LYS A 75 -21.53 27.55 5.26
#